data_AF-A0A434LTR0-F1
#
_entry.id   AF-A0A434LTR0-F1
#
_cell.length_a   1.000
_cell.length_b   1.000
_cell.length_c   1.000
_cell.angle_alpha   90.00
_cell.angle_beta   90.00
_cell.angle_gamma   90.00
#
_symmetry.space_group_name_H-M   'P 1'
#
loop_
_entity.id
_entity.type
_entity.pdbx_description
1 polymer ?
#
loop_
_entity_poly.entity_id
_entity_poly.type
_entity_poly.pdbx_seq_one_letter_code
_entity_poly.pdbx_strand_id
1 'polypeptide(L)' 'IKALIGNRPIDIEIDGGVTPETAPLVTAAGANVLVAGSAIFKGGTEAAYRANIGAIRQAADGAIRKAA' A
#
# COMPACT_ATOMS: atom_id res chain seq x y z
N ILE A 1 -8.97 -6.35 9.22
CA ILE A 1 -9.69 -6.95 8.07
C ILE A 1 -9.26 -8.38 7.81
N LYS A 2 -7.95 -8.71 7.84
CA LYS A 2 -7.45 -10.09 7.65
C LYS A 2 -8.16 -11.15 8.50
N ALA A 3 -8.52 -10.84 9.75
CA ALA A 3 -9.26 -11.73 10.63
C ALA A 3 -10.63 -12.19 10.07
N LEU A 4 -11.30 -11.37 9.24
CA LEU A 4 -12.60 -11.73 8.64
C LEU A 4 -12.49 -12.87 7.63
N ILE A 5 -11.31 -13.05 7.03
CA ILE A 5 -11.06 -14.12 6.04
C ILE A 5 -10.41 -15.37 6.63
N GLY A 6 -9.93 -15.31 7.88
CA GLY A 6 -9.20 -16.42 8.51
C GLY A 6 -7.98 -16.85 7.68
N ASN A 7 -7.77 -18.16 7.54
CA ASN A 7 -6.63 -18.74 6.83
C ASN A 7 -6.87 -18.96 5.32
N ARG A 8 -7.96 -18.42 4.75
CA ARG A 8 -8.23 -18.58 3.31
C ARG A 8 -7.18 -17.82 2.50
N PRO A 9 -6.72 -18.36 1.35
CA PRO A 9 -5.75 -17.71 0.49
C PRO A 9 -6.43 -16.61 -0.35
N ILE A 10 -6.87 -15.56 0.32
CA ILE A 10 -7.52 -14.40 -0.28
C ILE A 10 -6.61 -13.19 -0.09
N ASP A 11 -6.32 -12.54 -1.22
CA ASP A 11 -5.69 -11.24 -1.26
C ASP A 11 -6.73 -10.15 -0.92
N ILE A 12 -6.31 -9.19 -0.11
CA ILE A 12 -7.10 -8.04 0.30
C ILE A 12 -6.52 -6.82 -0.41
N GLU A 13 -7.29 -6.34 -1.39
CA GLU A 13 -6.98 -5.16 -2.18
C GLU A 13 -7.64 -3.91 -1.58
N ILE A 14 -6.92 -2.79 -1.61
CA ILE A 14 -7.49 -1.45 -1.41
C ILE A 14 -7.30 -0.64 -2.69
N ASP A 15 -8.42 -0.32 -3.32
CA ASP A 15 -8.49 0.53 -4.50
C ASP A 15 -8.91 1.95 -4.14
N GLY A 16 -7.96 2.88 -4.28
CA GLY A 16 -8.18 4.30 -4.04
C GLY A 16 -7.62 4.82 -2.71
N GLY A 17 -7.23 6.09 -2.73
CA GLY A 17 -6.70 6.79 -1.56
C GLY A 17 -5.32 6.32 -1.08
N VAL A 18 -4.65 5.41 -1.80
CA VAL A 18 -3.31 4.93 -1.45
C VAL A 18 -2.24 5.98 -1.75
N THR A 19 -1.55 6.43 -0.71
CA THR A 19 -0.43 7.37 -0.72
C THR A 19 0.65 6.87 0.27
N PRO A 20 1.84 7.47 0.34
CA PRO A 20 2.82 7.13 1.38
C PRO A 20 2.29 7.27 2.81
N GLU A 21 1.34 8.19 3.04
CA GLU A 21 0.72 8.42 4.34
C GLU A 21 -0.35 7.38 4.69
N THR A 22 -1.10 6.89 3.71
CA THR A 22 -2.23 5.97 3.94
C THR A 22 -1.84 4.50 3.75
N ALA A 23 -0.83 4.19 2.95
CA ALA A 23 -0.36 2.82 2.72
C ALA A 23 -0.06 2.04 4.02
N PRO A 24 0.64 2.62 5.03
CA PRO A 24 0.86 1.96 6.32
C PRO A 24 -0.44 1.53 7.03
N LEU A 25 -1.48 2.36 6.94
CA LEU A 25 -2.75 2.16 7.65
C LEU A 25 -3.48 0.93 7.12
N VAL A 26 -3.55 0.83 5.79
CA VAL A 26 -4.26 -0.26 5.12
C VAL A 26 -3.49 -1.58 5.21
N THR A 27 -2.16 -1.55 5.14
CA THR A 27 -1.35 -2.74 5.37
C THR A 27 -1.44 -3.23 6.81
N ALA A 28 -1.45 -2.33 7.79
CA ALA A 28 -1.66 -2.71 9.19
C ALA A 28 -3.06 -3.30 9.43
N ALA A 29 -4.07 -2.89 8.67
CA ALA A 29 -5.40 -3.49 8.69
C ALA A 29 -5.48 -4.87 8.01
N GLY A 30 -4.42 -5.26 7.29
CA GLY A 30 -4.25 -6.58 6.66
C GLY A 30 -4.41 -6.60 5.13
N ALA A 31 -4.42 -5.44 4.46
CA ALA A 31 -4.32 -5.38 3.02
C ALA A 31 -2.93 -5.84 2.55
N ASN A 32 -2.86 -6.59 1.45
CA ASN A 32 -1.62 -7.04 0.82
C ASN A 32 -1.53 -6.70 -0.67
N VAL A 33 -2.59 -6.11 -1.25
CA VAL A 33 -2.60 -5.54 -2.59
C VAL A 33 -3.04 -4.08 -2.48
N LEU A 34 -2.30 -3.17 -3.11
CA LEU A 34 -2.57 -1.72 -3.05
C LEU A 34 -2.65 -1.16 -4.46
N VAL A 35 -3.72 -0.43 -4.77
CA VAL A 35 -3.88 0.26 -6.05
C VAL A 35 -3.77 1.76 -5.85
N ALA A 36 -2.80 2.37 -6.56
CA ALA A 36 -2.51 3.79 -6.49
C ALA A 36 -2.35 4.36 -7.91
N GLY A 37 -3.28 5.21 -8.34
CA GLY A 37 -3.16 5.94 -9.61
C GLY A 37 -2.56 7.32 -9.41
N SER A 38 -3.36 8.23 -8.86
CA SER A 38 -3.02 9.65 -8.70
C SER A 38 -1.71 9.87 -7.92
N ALA A 39 -1.46 9.09 -6.87
CA ALA A 39 -0.23 9.19 -6.08
C ALA A 39 1.01 8.75 -6.88
N ILE A 40 0.89 7.72 -7.72
CA ILE A 40 2.01 7.22 -8.54
C ILE A 40 2.36 8.22 -9.65
N PHE A 41 1.35 8.76 -10.35
CA PHE A 41 1.58 9.65 -11.51
C PHE A 41 1.81 11.12 -11.14
N LYS A 42 1.75 11.47 -9.85
CA LYS A 42 2.01 12.84 -9.38
C LYS A 42 3.41 13.30 -9.79
N GLY A 43 3.49 14.49 -10.40
CA GLY A 43 4.75 15.09 -10.84
C GLY A 43 5.15 14.76 -12.29
N GLY A 44 4.46 13.85 -12.97
CA GLY A 44 4.49 13.72 -14.44
C GLY A 44 5.82 13.34 -15.10
N THR A 45 6.85 12.98 -14.32
CA THR A 45 8.16 12.56 -14.84
C THR A 45 8.45 11.11 -14.44
N GLU A 46 9.33 10.43 -15.19
CA GLU A 46 9.77 9.07 -14.83
C GLU A 46 10.43 9.04 -13.44
N ALA A 47 11.22 10.07 -13.12
CA ALA A 47 11.86 10.22 -11.81
C ALA A 47 10.81 10.31 -10.68
N ALA A 48 9.77 11.12 -10.86
CA ALA A 48 8.68 11.22 -9.89
C ALA A 48 7.89 9.91 -9.78
N TYR A 49 7.55 9.27 -10.91
CA TYR A 49 6.87 7.98 -10.96
C TYR A 49 7.61 6.91 -10.13
N ARG A 50 8.93 6.79 -10.35
CA ARG A 50 9.80 5.86 -9.62
C ARG A 50 9.86 6.20 -8.12
N ALA A 51 10.04 7.48 -7.79
CA ALA A 51 10.11 7.93 -6.40
C ALA A 51 8.79 7.67 -5.64
N ASN A 52 7.65 7.94 -6.26
CA ASN A 52 6.32 7.76 -5.65
C ASN A 52 6.04 6.28 -5.35
N ILE A 53 6.35 5.38 -6.30
CA ILE A 53 6.23 3.92 -6.08
C ILE A 53 7.13 3.47 -4.93
N GLY A 54 8.38 3.96 -4.91
CA GLY A 54 9.33 3.67 -3.85
C GLY A 54 8.83 4.09 -2.47
N ALA A 55 8.30 5.31 -2.36
CA ALA A 55 7.76 5.86 -1.12
C ALA A 55 6.57 5.05 -0.60
N ILE A 56 5.61 4.70 -1.47
CA ILE A 56 4.45 3.87 -1.10
C ILE A 56 4.91 2.51 -0.57
N ARG A 57 5.83 1.83 -1.27
CA ARG A 57 6.35 0.52 -0.86
C ARG A 57 7.10 0.58 0.47
N GLN A 58 8.01 1.54 0.62
CA GLN A 58 8.77 1.70 1.87
C GLN A 58 7.85 1.94 3.08
N ALA A 59 6.81 2.75 2.91
CA ALA A 59 5.84 3.03 3.96
C ALA A 59 5.01 1.78 4.31
N ALA A 60 4.48 1.08 3.30
CA ALA A 60 3.72 -0.16 3.46
C ALA A 60 4.54 -1.27 4.16
N ASP A 61 5.75 -1.55 3.66
CA ASP A 61 6.62 -2.59 4.20
C ASP A 61 7.12 -2.27 5.62
N GLY A 62 7.26 -0.98 5.92
CA GLY A 62 7.61 -0.50 7.26
C GLY A 62 6.52 -0.81 8.29
N ALA A 63 5.24 -0.78 7.90
CA ALA A 63 4.12 -1.13 8.77
C ALA A 63 4.01 -2.64 8.99
N ILE A 64 4.18 -3.45 7.94
CA ILE A 64 4.14 -4.92 8.03
C ILE A 64 5.24 -5.42 8.98
N ARG A 65 6.47 -4.90 8.87
CA ARG A 65 7.59 -5.28 9.75
C ARG A 65 7.40 -4.91 11.22
N LYS A 66 6.57 -3.92 11.54
CA LYS A 66 6.24 -3.55 12.93
C LYS A 66 5.14 -4.42 13.53
N ALA A 67 4.31 -5.03 12.68
CA ALA A 67 3.16 -5.84 13.10
C ALA A 67 3.48 -7.35 13.17
N ALA A 68 4.61 -7.78 12.58
CA ALA A 68 5.18 -9.12 12.69
C ALA A 68 6.10 -9.22 13.92
#